data_AF-A0A2V6TD66-F1
#
_entry.id   AF-A0A2V6TD66-F1
#
_cell.length_a   1.000
_cell.length_b   1.000
_cell.length_c   1.000
_cell.angle_alpha   90.00
_cell.angle_beta   90.00
_cell.angle_gamma   90.00
#
_symmetry.space_group_name_H-M   'P 1'
#
loop_
_entity.id
_entity.type
_entity.pdbx_description
1 polymer ?
#
loop_
_entity_poly.entity_id
_entity_poly.type
_entity_poly.pdbx_seq_one_letter_code
_entity_poly.pdbx_strand_id
1 'polypeptide(L)'
;MLEHPLGGERPEGVTRRARQAVDQLASLLATHNATARPGVSEPARALLRPPSIQGGLTDPATTSPATTNNPGFADAAIAITDTPEAVLAAFCERQWCDGLPIVPPTEERVRVMLGGAQPDRSLGVMPPLWRRVTLEKLAVNAVMAGCEPAAFPLIVAAVEAMLDPSFNLYSVQATT
;
A
#
# COMPACT_ATOMS: atom_id res chain seq x y z
N MET A 1 -15.32 12.76 27.51
CA MET A 1 -14.90 11.35 27.45
C MET A 1 -15.74 10.72 26.35
N LEU A 2 -15.16 10.41 25.19
CA LEU A 2 -15.89 9.76 24.10
C LEU A 2 -16.09 8.30 24.49
N GLU A 3 -17.32 7.93 24.82
CA GLU A 3 -17.71 6.55 25.08
C GLU A 3 -17.42 5.72 23.81
N HIS A 4 -16.59 4.69 23.95
CA HIS A 4 -16.30 3.78 22.86
C HIS A 4 -17.63 3.16 22.36
N PRO A 5 -17.91 3.10 21.05
CA PRO A 5 -19.22 2.69 20.52
C PRO A 5 -19.65 1.26 20.87
N LEU A 6 -18.75 0.47 21.45
CA LEU A 6 -18.98 -0.88 21.96
C LEU A 6 -18.77 -1.01 23.49
N GLY A 7 -18.50 0.09 24.19
CA GLY A 7 -18.02 0.13 25.58
C GLY A 7 -18.98 -0.40 26.65
N GLY A 8 -20.22 -0.73 26.28
CA GLY A 8 -21.24 -1.34 27.16
C GLY A 8 -21.99 -2.52 26.54
N GLU A 9 -21.56 -3.00 25.38
CA GLU A 9 -22.22 -4.12 24.69
C GLU A 9 -21.79 -5.46 25.27
N ARG A 10 -22.75 -6.38 25.42
CA ARG A 10 -22.43 -7.77 25.79
C ARG A 10 -21.63 -8.44 24.66
N PRO A 11 -20.78 -9.44 24.94
CA PRO A 11 -19.92 -10.08 23.93
C PRO A 11 -20.68 -10.51 22.66
N GLU A 12 -21.89 -11.05 22.82
CA GLU A 12 -22.77 -11.46 21.71
C GLU A 12 -23.21 -10.27 20.83
N GLY A 13 -23.45 -9.10 21.43
CA GLY A 13 -23.79 -7.87 20.73
C GLY A 13 -22.64 -7.33 19.89
N VAL A 14 -21.42 -7.43 20.42
CA VAL A 14 -20.18 -7.10 19.69
C VAL A 14 -19.99 -8.04 18.50
N THR A 15 -20.12 -9.36 18.70
CA THR A 15 -20.00 -10.35 17.61
C THR A 15 -21.03 -10.12 16.50
N ARG A 16 -22.27 -9.79 16.86
CA ARG A 16 -23.34 -9.49 15.90
C ARG A 16 -23.05 -8.25 15.08
N ARG A 17 -22.62 -7.14 15.71
CA ARG A 17 -22.26 -5.90 15.00
C ARG A 17 -21.03 -6.09 14.11
N ALA A 18 -20.04 -6.86 14.55
CA ALA A 18 -18.89 -7.21 13.73
C ALA A 18 -19.29 -7.98 12.46
N ARG A 19 -20.16 -9.00 12.57
CA ARG A 19 -20.69 -9.71 11.40
C ARG A 19 -21.45 -8.78 10.45
N GLN A 20 -22.30 -7.92 10.99
CA GLN A 20 -23.06 -6.96 10.18
C GLN A 20 -22.15 -6.00 9.39
N ALA A 21 -21.07 -5.50 10.00
CA ALA A 21 -20.10 -4.65 9.33
C ALA A 21 -19.36 -5.39 8.20
N VAL A 22 -18.99 -6.65 8.43
CA VAL A 22 -18.37 -7.52 7.41
C VAL A 22 -19.32 -7.74 6.23
N ASP A 23 -20.60 -8.02 6.48
CA ASP A 23 -21.60 -8.23 5.43
C ASP A 23 -21.82 -6.95 4.59
N GLN A 24 -21.84 -5.79 5.24
CA GLN A 24 -21.94 -4.50 4.55
C GLN A 24 -20.73 -4.21 3.65
N LEU A 25 -19.53 -4.46 4.16
CA LEU A 25 -18.29 -4.33 3.37
C LEU A 25 -18.27 -5.29 2.19
N ALA A 26 -18.66 -6.55 2.40
CA ALA A 26 -18.74 -7.56 1.34
C ALA A 26 -19.72 -7.14 0.24
N SER A 27 -20.89 -6.58 0.61
CA SER A 27 -21.85 -6.06 -0.36
C SER A 27 -21.27 -4.91 -1.18
N LEU A 28 -20.58 -3.96 -0.56
CA LEU A 28 -19.98 -2.81 -1.25
C LEU A 28 -18.90 -3.26 -2.25
N LEU A 29 -18.06 -4.21 -1.86
CA LEU A 29 -17.01 -4.77 -2.70
C LEU A 29 -17.56 -5.61 -3.86
N ALA A 30 -18.64 -6.37 -3.63
CA ALA A 30 -19.31 -7.15 -4.69
C ALA A 30 -19.87 -6.26 -5.81
N THR A 31 -20.42 -5.09 -5.47
CA THR A 31 -20.83 -4.08 -6.47
C THR A 31 -19.68 -3.56 -7.33
N HIS A 32 -18.46 -3.52 -6.80
CA HIS A 32 -17.28 -3.04 -7.53
C HIS A 32 -16.67 -4.12 -8.44
N ASN A 33 -16.71 -5.40 -8.03
CA ASN A 33 -16.11 -6.52 -8.76
C ASN A 33 -16.88 -7.00 -10.01
N ALA A 34 -18.09 -6.50 -10.28
CA ALA A 34 -18.87 -6.85 -11.48
C ALA A 34 -18.24 -6.41 -12.82
N THR A 35 -17.06 -5.76 -12.79
CA THR A 35 -16.42 -5.12 -13.94
C THR A 35 -15.13 -5.78 -14.45
N ALA A 36 -14.59 -6.83 -13.81
CA ALA A 36 -13.29 -7.39 -14.17
C ALA A 36 -13.31 -8.92 -14.38
N ARG A 37 -12.81 -9.39 -15.53
CA ARG A 37 -12.70 -10.81 -15.89
C ARG A 37 -11.29 -11.37 -15.61
N PRO A 38 -11.15 -12.65 -15.22
CA PRO A 38 -9.84 -13.20 -14.83
C PRO A 38 -9.14 -13.94 -15.99
N GLY A 39 -7.82 -13.81 -16.05
CA GLY A 39 -6.93 -14.56 -16.93
C GLY A 39 -5.78 -15.17 -16.12
N VAL A 40 -5.49 -16.44 -16.40
CA VAL A 40 -4.58 -17.33 -15.65
C VAL A 40 -3.16 -17.27 -16.22
N SER A 41 -2.10 -17.34 -15.40
CA SER A 41 -0.80 -17.89 -15.86
C SER A 41 0.12 -18.45 -14.77
N GLU A 42 0.93 -19.40 -15.24
CA GLU A 42 1.99 -20.21 -14.63
C GLU A 42 3.30 -19.44 -14.28
N PRO A 43 4.29 -20.08 -13.60
CA PRO A 43 5.28 -19.39 -12.77
C PRO A 43 6.68 -19.21 -13.40
N ALA A 44 7.39 -18.10 -13.11
CA ALA A 44 8.87 -18.06 -13.12
C ALA A 44 9.50 -16.80 -12.44
N ARG A 45 10.40 -17.06 -11.47
CA ARG A 45 11.57 -16.30 -10.93
C ARG A 45 11.49 -14.79 -10.60
N ALA A 46 12.05 -14.42 -9.44
CA ALA A 46 11.79 -13.15 -8.75
C ALA A 46 12.96 -12.15 -8.70
N LEU A 47 12.78 -10.93 -9.25
CA LEU A 47 13.78 -9.84 -9.35
C LEU A 47 13.42 -8.61 -8.50
N LEU A 48 14.20 -8.09 -7.54
CA LEU A 48 13.86 -6.99 -6.58
C LEU A 48 13.96 -5.56 -7.12
N ARG A 49 12.97 -4.68 -6.83
CA ARG A 49 13.02 -3.24 -7.14
C ARG A 49 13.07 -2.35 -5.90
N PRO A 50 13.93 -1.31 -5.84
CA PRO A 50 13.97 -0.40 -4.71
C PRO A 50 12.83 0.65 -4.73
N PRO A 51 12.41 1.16 -3.56
CA PRO A 51 11.56 2.36 -3.48
C PRO A 51 12.37 3.63 -3.81
N SER A 52 11.88 4.46 -4.73
CA SER A 52 12.53 5.72 -5.12
C SER A 52 12.52 6.75 -3.97
N ILE A 53 13.66 7.02 -3.35
CA ILE A 53 13.88 8.18 -2.46
C ILE A 53 14.71 9.21 -3.22
N GLN A 54 14.04 10.20 -3.83
CA GLN A 54 14.71 11.42 -4.30
C GLN A 54 14.04 12.63 -3.65
N GLY A 55 14.75 13.26 -2.71
CA GLY A 55 14.38 14.53 -2.10
C GLY A 55 14.93 14.69 -0.68
N GLY A 56 16.11 15.30 -0.56
CA GLY A 56 16.71 15.67 0.71
C GLY A 56 15.86 16.67 1.50
N LEU A 57 16.03 16.65 2.82
CA LEU A 57 15.23 17.34 3.85
C LEU A 57 15.43 18.88 3.89
N THR A 58 15.85 19.54 2.81
CA THR A 58 16.29 20.95 2.87
C THR A 58 15.66 21.91 1.86
N ASP A 59 14.77 21.46 0.98
CA ASP A 59 14.13 22.37 0.02
C ASP A 59 12.75 22.87 0.51
N PRO A 60 12.46 24.19 0.41
CA PRO A 60 11.17 24.73 0.83
C PRO A 60 10.04 24.15 -0.02
N ALA A 61 8.92 23.84 0.63
CA ALA A 61 7.71 23.32 0.00
C ALA A 61 7.20 24.29 -1.07
N THR A 62 7.50 24.00 -2.33
CA THR A 62 7.01 24.77 -3.48
C THR A 62 5.68 24.17 -3.94
N THR A 63 4.61 24.98 -3.91
CA THR A 63 3.23 24.62 -4.32
C THR A 63 3.03 24.55 -5.84
N SER A 64 4.10 24.34 -6.61
CA SER A 64 3.97 24.11 -8.06
C SER A 64 3.67 22.64 -8.31
N PRO A 65 2.69 22.30 -9.16
CA PRO A 65 2.43 20.92 -9.53
C PRO A 65 3.68 20.41 -10.25
N ALA A 66 4.43 19.52 -9.60
CA ALA A 66 5.57 18.87 -10.22
C ALA A 66 5.05 18.02 -11.37
N THR A 67 5.20 18.52 -12.60
CA THR A 67 5.23 17.70 -13.81
C THR A 67 6.49 16.85 -13.75
N THR A 68 6.48 15.79 -12.96
CA THR A 68 7.46 14.72 -13.07
C THR A 68 6.88 13.66 -13.99
N ASN A 69 7.28 13.76 -15.26
CA ASN A 69 7.31 12.63 -16.18
C ASN A 69 8.21 11.57 -15.55
N ASN A 70 7.67 10.71 -14.68
CA ASN A 70 8.39 9.57 -14.16
C ASN A 70 7.96 8.35 -14.97
N PRO A 71 8.77 7.88 -15.93
CA PRO A 71 8.50 6.59 -16.56
C PRO A 71 8.59 5.54 -15.46
N GLY A 72 7.55 4.70 -15.34
CA GLY A 72 7.54 3.62 -14.35
C GLY A 72 8.81 2.79 -14.42
N PHE A 73 9.26 2.32 -13.26
CA PHE A 73 10.27 1.27 -13.11
C PHE A 73 11.68 1.48 -13.73
N ALA A 74 12.03 2.65 -14.24
CA ALA A 74 13.27 2.83 -14.99
C ALA A 74 14.55 3.06 -14.15
N ASP A 75 14.49 3.09 -12.80
CA ASP A 75 15.66 3.42 -11.98
C ASP A 75 16.12 2.25 -11.07
N ALA A 76 17.25 1.65 -11.48
CA ALA A 76 18.20 0.75 -10.81
C ALA A 76 17.69 -0.35 -9.86
N ALA A 77 17.49 -1.58 -10.37
CA ALA A 77 17.41 -2.78 -9.54
C ALA A 77 18.72 -2.99 -8.73
N ILE A 78 18.62 -3.39 -7.47
CA ILE A 78 19.77 -3.62 -6.58
C ILE A 78 19.94 -5.12 -6.35
N ALA A 79 21.13 -5.64 -6.63
CA ALA A 79 21.49 -7.02 -6.32
C ALA A 79 21.89 -7.14 -4.84
N ILE A 80 21.15 -7.95 -4.08
CA ILE A 80 21.40 -8.27 -2.68
C ILE A 80 21.32 -9.79 -2.52
N THR A 81 22.12 -10.35 -1.62
CA THR A 81 22.02 -11.77 -1.25
C THR A 81 20.61 -12.06 -0.71
N ASP A 82 19.95 -13.09 -1.21
CA ASP A 82 18.57 -13.45 -0.84
C ASP A 82 18.53 -14.22 0.50
N THR A 83 19.09 -13.61 1.55
CA THR A 83 18.89 -14.05 2.94
C THR A 83 18.15 -12.94 3.71
N PRO A 84 17.26 -13.28 4.65
CA PRO A 84 16.51 -12.31 5.42
C PRO A 84 17.39 -11.25 6.10
N GLU A 85 18.53 -11.66 6.65
CA GLU A 85 19.47 -10.79 7.36
C GLU A 85 20.17 -9.81 6.42
N ALA A 86 20.60 -10.27 5.24
CA ALA A 86 21.28 -9.43 4.26
C ALA A 86 20.32 -8.40 3.63
N VAL A 87 19.09 -8.82 3.38
CA VAL A 87 18.01 -7.95 2.90
C VAL A 87 17.70 -6.87 3.95
N LEU A 88 17.47 -7.27 5.20
CA LEU A 88 17.17 -6.32 6.28
C LEU A 88 18.32 -5.32 6.46
N ALA A 89 19.56 -5.80 6.57
CA ALA A 89 20.73 -4.94 6.70
C ALA A 89 20.82 -3.91 5.55
N ALA A 90 20.67 -4.37 4.29
CA ALA A 90 20.74 -3.49 3.13
C ALA A 90 19.62 -2.43 3.11
N PHE A 91 18.40 -2.77 3.51
CA PHE A 91 17.29 -1.82 3.57
C PHE A 91 17.46 -0.82 4.72
N CYS A 92 17.95 -1.27 5.86
CA CYS A 92 18.16 -0.41 7.02
C CYS A 92 19.35 0.55 6.83
N GLU A 93 20.45 0.11 6.20
CA GLU A 93 21.56 0.98 5.77
C GLU A 93 21.08 2.14 4.89
N ARG A 94 20.02 1.92 4.11
CA ARG A 94 19.41 2.91 3.20
C ARG A 94 18.25 3.68 3.80
N GLN A 95 17.90 3.42 5.07
CA GLN A 95 16.74 4.02 5.74
C GLN A 95 15.41 3.73 5.01
N TRP A 96 15.29 2.54 4.43
CA TRP A 96 14.08 2.07 3.74
C TRP A 96 13.25 1.08 4.56
N CYS A 97 13.76 0.67 5.72
CA CYS A 97 13.10 -0.20 6.68
C CYS A 97 12.78 0.60 7.96
N ASP A 98 11.87 0.10 8.78
CA ASP A 98 11.62 0.54 10.16
C ASP A 98 12.35 -0.31 11.21
N GLY A 99 13.14 -1.29 10.77
CA GLY A 99 13.86 -2.26 11.60
C GLY A 99 13.13 -3.59 11.77
N LEU A 100 11.90 -3.72 11.28
CA LEU A 100 11.16 -4.97 11.27
C LEU A 100 11.58 -5.87 10.08
N PRO A 101 11.36 -7.20 10.17
CA PRO A 101 11.56 -8.09 9.05
C PRO A 101 10.80 -7.62 7.80
N ILE A 102 11.48 -7.62 6.66
CA ILE A 102 10.95 -7.13 5.38
C ILE A 102 11.03 -8.22 4.32
N VAL A 103 9.95 -8.43 3.57
CA VAL A 103 9.98 -9.30 2.40
C VAL A 103 10.37 -8.44 1.21
N PRO A 104 11.45 -8.76 0.50
CA PRO A 104 11.93 -7.79 -0.46
C PRO A 104 10.99 -7.76 -1.70
N PRO A 105 10.69 -6.55 -2.24
CA PRO A 105 9.68 -6.32 -3.27
C PRO A 105 10.18 -6.66 -4.68
N THR A 106 10.00 -7.91 -5.12
CA THR A 106 10.45 -8.33 -6.47
C THR A 106 9.48 -7.86 -7.52
N GLU A 107 9.92 -7.39 -8.68
CA GLU A 107 9.18 -7.37 -9.94
C GLU A 107 8.21 -8.55 -10.03
N GLU A 108 8.66 -9.76 -9.73
CA GLU A 108 7.79 -10.94 -9.70
C GLU A 108 6.74 -10.87 -8.58
N ARG A 109 7.14 -10.69 -7.32
CA ARG A 109 6.20 -10.59 -6.18
C ARG A 109 5.24 -9.43 -6.33
N VAL A 110 5.69 -8.30 -6.88
CA VAL A 110 4.93 -7.08 -7.17
C VAL A 110 3.98 -7.34 -8.32
N ARG A 111 4.39 -8.05 -9.38
CA ARG A 111 3.49 -8.43 -10.48
C ARG A 111 2.41 -9.40 -10.00
N VAL A 112 2.77 -10.38 -9.17
CA VAL A 112 1.80 -11.28 -8.51
C VAL A 112 0.85 -10.48 -7.62
N MET A 113 1.38 -9.57 -6.80
CA MET A 113 0.58 -8.69 -5.93
C MET A 113 -0.40 -7.83 -6.73
N LEU A 114 0.01 -7.30 -7.89
CA LEU A 114 -0.85 -6.51 -8.76
C LEU A 114 -1.98 -7.32 -9.42
N GLY A 115 -1.80 -8.64 -9.61
CA GLY A 115 -2.85 -9.51 -10.16
C GLY A 115 -3.38 -9.07 -11.55
N GLY A 116 -2.54 -8.41 -12.36
CA GLY A 116 -2.93 -7.88 -13.67
C GLY A 116 -3.51 -6.46 -13.66
N ALA A 117 -3.59 -5.79 -12.51
CA ALA A 117 -3.97 -4.39 -12.43
C ALA A 117 -2.94 -3.47 -13.12
N GLN A 118 -3.41 -2.35 -13.69
CA GLN A 118 -2.55 -1.35 -14.34
C GLN A 118 -1.64 -0.66 -13.32
N PRO A 119 -0.30 -0.81 -13.40
CA PRO A 119 0.63 -0.33 -12.37
C PRO A 119 0.56 1.19 -12.14
N ASP A 120 0.34 1.96 -13.21
CA ASP A 120 0.33 3.42 -13.25
C ASP A 120 -1.01 4.04 -12.84
N ARG A 121 -2.06 3.23 -12.66
CA ARG A 121 -3.35 3.68 -12.13
C ARG A 121 -3.12 4.35 -10.78
N SER A 122 -3.50 5.63 -10.71
CA SER A 122 -3.37 6.46 -9.53
C SER A 122 -4.68 6.47 -8.74
N LEU A 123 -4.61 6.30 -7.42
CA LEU A 123 -5.74 6.44 -6.49
C LEU A 123 -5.94 7.89 -6.03
N GLY A 124 -4.89 8.71 -6.14
CA GLY A 124 -4.91 10.13 -5.74
C GLY A 124 -3.51 10.62 -5.38
N VAL A 125 -3.46 11.68 -4.57
CA VAL A 125 -2.22 12.24 -4.00
C VAL A 125 -2.25 12.12 -2.48
N MET A 126 -1.20 11.54 -1.89
CA MET A 126 -1.11 11.31 -0.44
C MET A 126 -0.39 12.47 0.26
N PRO A 127 -0.99 13.14 1.26
CA PRO A 127 -0.27 14.04 2.16
C PRO A 127 0.81 13.30 2.98
N PRO A 128 1.80 14.01 3.58
CA PRO A 128 2.04 15.45 3.48
C PRO A 128 2.85 15.84 2.24
N LEU A 129 3.49 14.88 1.56
CA LEU A 129 4.34 15.13 0.40
C LEU A 129 3.57 15.24 -0.92
N TRP A 130 2.25 15.05 -0.89
CA TRP A 130 1.33 15.12 -2.03
C TRP A 130 1.78 14.31 -3.24
N ARG A 131 2.36 13.13 -2.97
CA ARG A 131 2.86 12.24 -4.02
C ARG A 131 1.74 11.37 -4.57
N ARG A 132 1.78 11.12 -5.88
CA ARG A 132 0.85 10.20 -6.56
C ARG A 132 0.94 8.80 -5.96
N VAL A 133 -0.21 8.28 -5.58
CA VAL A 133 -0.43 6.95 -5.03
C VAL A 133 -0.80 6.02 -6.18
N THR A 134 0.18 5.36 -6.78
CA THR A 134 -0.06 4.39 -7.85
C THR A 134 -0.25 2.99 -7.28
N LEU A 135 -0.97 2.13 -7.99
CA LEU A 135 -1.12 0.73 -7.61
C LEU A 135 0.23 0.01 -7.49
N GLU A 136 1.18 0.35 -8.35
CA GLU A 136 2.56 -0.15 -8.27
C GLU A 136 3.21 0.16 -6.91
N LYS A 137 3.12 1.41 -6.44
CA LYS A 137 3.69 1.82 -5.15
C LYS A 137 3.02 1.11 -3.99
N LEU A 138 1.70 0.92 -4.06
CA LEU A 138 0.97 0.14 -3.06
C LEU A 138 1.42 -1.31 -3.06
N ALA A 139 1.56 -1.92 -4.24
CA ALA A 139 1.98 -3.31 -4.37
C ALA A 139 3.40 -3.51 -3.82
N VAL A 140 4.33 -2.58 -4.10
CA VAL A 140 5.68 -2.60 -3.51
C VAL A 140 5.62 -2.58 -1.98
N ASN A 141 4.85 -1.67 -1.38
CA ASN A 141 4.70 -1.60 0.08
C ASN A 141 4.00 -2.84 0.67
N ALA A 142 2.99 -3.37 -0.01
CA ALA A 142 2.30 -4.58 0.41
C ALA A 142 3.21 -5.81 0.38
N VAL A 143 4.06 -5.94 -0.65
CA VAL A 143 5.08 -6.99 -0.68
C VAL A 143 6.10 -6.79 0.42
N MET A 144 6.59 -5.56 0.64
CA MET A 144 7.52 -5.25 1.74
C MET A 144 6.97 -5.70 3.09
N ALA A 145 5.69 -5.45 3.33
CA ALA A 145 4.98 -5.86 4.54
C ALA A 145 4.69 -7.38 4.63
N GLY A 146 5.03 -8.17 3.62
CA GLY A 146 4.74 -9.61 3.57
C GLY A 146 3.25 -9.93 3.41
N CYS A 147 2.47 -9.02 2.83
CA CYS A 147 1.04 -9.22 2.62
C CYS A 147 0.77 -10.34 1.61
N GLU A 148 -0.31 -11.10 1.82
CA GLU A 148 -0.80 -12.04 0.82
C GLU A 148 -1.48 -11.29 -0.34
N PRO A 149 -1.26 -11.68 -1.62
CA PRO A 149 -1.89 -11.04 -2.77
C PRO A 149 -3.42 -10.98 -2.72
N ALA A 150 -4.07 -11.97 -2.11
CA ALA A 150 -5.52 -12.01 -1.95
C ALA A 150 -6.07 -10.82 -1.13
N ALA A 151 -5.26 -10.23 -0.25
CA ALA A 151 -5.63 -9.05 0.54
C ALA A 151 -5.33 -7.72 -0.18
N PHE A 152 -4.66 -7.73 -1.33
CA PHE A 152 -4.30 -6.50 -2.04
C PHE A 152 -5.49 -5.59 -2.40
N PRO A 153 -6.64 -6.12 -2.89
CA PRO A 153 -7.81 -5.29 -3.17
C PRO A 153 -8.34 -4.56 -1.91
N LEU A 154 -8.19 -5.19 -0.74
CA LEU A 154 -8.58 -4.56 0.52
C LEU A 154 -7.65 -3.40 0.87
N ILE A 155 -6.34 -3.54 0.64
CA ILE A 155 -5.37 -2.45 0.82
C ILE A 155 -5.70 -1.29 -0.12
N VAL A 156 -6.01 -1.58 -1.38
CA VAL A 156 -6.40 -0.56 -2.37
C VAL A 156 -7.64 0.19 -1.89
N ALA A 157 -8.69 -0.52 -1.48
CA ALA A 157 -9.93 0.09 -0.98
C ALA A 157 -9.70 0.92 0.30
N ALA A 158 -8.87 0.43 1.23
CA ALA A 158 -8.53 1.16 2.43
C ALA A 158 -7.80 2.48 2.12
N VAL A 159 -6.84 2.44 1.20
CA VAL A 159 -6.11 3.65 0.78
C VAL A 159 -7.01 4.61 0.00
N GLU A 160 -7.88 4.11 -0.89
CA GLU A 160 -8.90 4.95 -1.55
C GLU A 160 -9.79 5.66 -0.52
N ALA A 161 -10.23 4.96 0.53
CA ALA A 161 -11.02 5.54 1.60
C ALA A 161 -10.23 6.57 2.44
N MET A 162 -8.96 6.30 2.73
CA MET A 162 -8.10 7.25 3.45
C MET A 162 -7.81 8.52 2.65
N LEU A 163 -7.83 8.44 1.32
CA LEU A 163 -7.64 9.59 0.44
C LEU A 163 -8.92 10.41 0.24
N ASP A 164 -10.07 9.94 0.72
CA ASP A 164 -11.30 10.72 0.72
C ASP A 164 -11.11 12.01 1.55
N PRO A 165 -11.44 13.19 1.01
CA PRO A 165 -11.29 14.46 1.74
C PRO A 165 -12.01 14.48 3.10
N SER A 166 -13.11 13.74 3.26
CA SER A 166 -13.86 13.63 4.51
C SER A 166 -13.08 12.91 5.62
N PHE A 167 -12.15 12.02 5.28
CA PHE A 167 -11.25 11.38 6.25
C PHE A 167 -10.20 12.35 6.81
N ASN A 168 -9.90 13.43 6.08
CA ASN A 168 -8.93 14.46 6.47
C ASN A 168 -7.58 13.89 6.94
N LEU A 169 -6.99 13.01 6.12
CA LEU A 169 -5.78 12.25 6.45
C LEU A 169 -4.62 13.10 6.98
N TYR A 170 -4.45 14.31 6.44
CA TYR A 170 -3.41 15.25 6.88
C TYR A 170 -3.52 15.58 8.37
N SER A 171 -4.74 15.75 8.89
CA SER A 171 -4.97 16.02 10.31
C SER A 171 -4.72 14.82 11.21
N VAL A 172 -5.06 13.61 10.72
CA VAL A 172 -4.95 12.37 11.49
C VAL A 172 -3.48 11.93 11.62
N GLN A 173 -2.66 12.21 10.62
CA GLN A 173 -1.22 11.88 10.65
C GLN A 173 -0.38 12.79 11.56
N ALA A 174 -0.96 13.86 12.12
CA ALA A 174 -0.25 14.90 12.86
C ALA A 174 -0.15 14.66 14.38
N THR A 175 -0.24 13.42 14.86
CA THR A 175 -0.12 13.08 16.29
C THR A 175 1.04 12.10 16.52
N THR A 176 2.02 12.51 17.34
CA THR A 176 3.15 11.69 17.80
C THR A 176 2.85 10.96 19.09
#